data_AF-A0A8I2BFZ7-F1
#
_entry.id   AF-A0A8I2BFZ7-F1
#
_cell.length_a   1.000
_cell.length_b   1.000
_cell.length_c   1.000
_cell.angle_alpha   90.00
_cell.angle_beta   90.00
_cell.angle_gamma   90.00
#
_symmetry.space_group_name_H-M   'P 1'
#
loop_
_entity.id
_entity.type
_entity.pdbx_description
1 polymer ?
#
loop_
_entity_poly.entity_id
_entity_poly.type
_entity_poly.pdbx_seq_one_letter_code
_entity_poly.pdbx_strand_id
1 'polypeptide(L)'
;MLKFSPRNPEKTGDDRPAGSLWGYVWRMSGWHQVAVCSLAVIVAALGIAPIELQRRIVDNAITPQDFDLLITLAILYLGVIVVHGSIKYVLRIYEGWLSESAIQYNRKHLTRLRAHNQAGSDDESNGRAVSIIGAEIEKLGGFVGDGLSQPVVNSGMLIFGLGYMISVEPMIGLIGVIALIPQIALVPVIQKRINALIEDRVEKMREVSDELSELSSDKSDDEQLSPINRGITGLFDNRMQLFVLKFGMKSLINLLNALAPLSVLFVGGYLVIQDQTSVGIIVAFISGFDRMSSPMRELLSYYRVAAQAAVQHRMIARWMK
;
A
#
# COMPACT_ATOMS: atom_id res chain seq x y z
N MET A 1 -11.85 -28.75 10.05
CA MET A 1 -11.96 -27.28 9.97
C MET A 1 -11.03 -26.66 11.01
N LEU A 2 -10.12 -25.77 10.59
CA LEU A 2 -9.28 -24.99 11.51
C LEU A 2 -10.19 -23.97 12.24
N LYS A 3 -10.24 -24.03 13.57
CA LYS A 3 -10.96 -23.05 14.40
C LYS A 3 -9.95 -22.05 14.96
N PHE A 4 -10.15 -20.77 14.68
CA PHE A 4 -9.34 -19.69 15.23
C PHE A 4 -10.10 -18.96 16.33
N SER A 5 -9.42 -18.67 17.44
CA SER A 5 -10.00 -17.85 18.50
C SER A 5 -9.71 -16.37 18.21
N PRO A 6 -10.73 -15.51 18.11
CA PRO A 6 -10.53 -14.09 17.88
C PRO A 6 -9.90 -13.45 19.13
N ARG A 7 -9.16 -12.37 18.93
CA ARG A 7 -8.75 -11.53 20.06
C ARG A 7 -9.97 -10.84 20.66
N ASN A 8 -10.00 -10.75 22.00
CA ASN A 8 -10.89 -9.84 22.71
C ASN A 8 -10.10 -8.57 23.09
N PRO A 9 -10.36 -7.42 22.46
CA PRO A 9 -9.85 -6.13 22.91
C PRO A 9 -10.25 -5.86 24.37
N GLU A 10 -9.40 -5.16 25.13
CA GLU A 10 -9.72 -4.75 26.50
C GLU A 10 -10.96 -3.84 26.51
N LYS A 11 -11.94 -4.20 27.33
CA LYS A 11 -13.15 -3.41 27.51
C LYS A 11 -12.78 -2.12 28.22
N THR A 12 -13.03 -1.01 27.55
CA THR A 12 -12.63 0.32 28.02
C THR A 12 -13.66 0.94 28.97
N GLY A 13 -14.77 0.22 29.24
CA GLY A 13 -15.85 0.65 30.13
C GLY A 13 -16.76 1.76 29.57
N ASP A 14 -16.33 2.41 28.49
CA ASP A 14 -17.03 3.49 27.80
C ASP A 14 -17.22 3.13 26.31
N ASP A 15 -18.45 3.27 25.81
CA ASP A 15 -18.85 2.98 24.42
C ASP A 15 -18.45 4.12 23.45
N ARG A 16 -17.65 5.08 23.92
CA ARG A 16 -17.13 6.16 23.08
C ARG A 16 -16.16 5.66 21.99
N PRO A 17 -16.28 6.21 20.76
CA PRO A 17 -15.29 6.02 19.71
C PRO A 17 -13.90 6.44 20.16
N ALA A 18 -12.87 5.80 19.62
CA ALA A 18 -11.50 6.29 19.76
C ALA A 18 -11.37 7.69 19.12
N GLY A 19 -10.55 8.57 19.71
CA GLY A 19 -10.38 9.93 19.20
C GLY A 19 -9.63 10.03 17.87
N SER A 20 -8.89 8.99 17.48
CA SER A 20 -8.12 8.93 16.23
C SER A 20 -8.07 7.51 15.64
N LEU A 21 -7.83 7.40 14.33
CA LEU A 21 -7.65 6.11 13.65
C LEU A 21 -6.52 5.30 14.29
N TRP A 22 -5.41 5.94 14.65
CA TRP A 22 -4.28 5.27 15.29
C TRP A 22 -4.56 4.82 16.71
N GLY A 23 -5.31 5.62 17.48
CA GLY A 23 -5.81 5.21 18.79
C GLY A 23 -6.77 4.02 18.67
N TYR A 24 -7.60 3.99 17.62
CA TYR A 24 -8.46 2.85 17.31
C TYR A 24 -7.66 1.59 16.96
N VAL A 25 -6.67 1.69 16.06
CA VAL A 25 -5.78 0.58 15.71
C VAL A 25 -5.13 0.04 16.98
N TRP A 26 -4.50 0.89 17.79
CA TRP A 26 -3.86 0.48 19.03
C TRP A 26 -4.83 -0.13 20.07
N ARG A 27 -6.06 0.39 20.18
CA ARG A 27 -7.09 -0.18 21.08
C ARG A 27 -7.49 -1.60 20.65
N MET A 28 -7.55 -1.86 19.35
CA MET A 28 -7.87 -3.19 18.80
C MET A 28 -6.67 -4.14 18.79
N SER A 29 -5.45 -3.61 18.60
CA SER A 29 -4.25 -4.42 18.33
C SER A 29 -3.14 -4.36 19.38
N GLY A 30 -3.14 -3.43 20.32
CA GLY A 30 -2.17 -3.29 21.42
C GLY A 30 -0.75 -3.81 21.11
N TRP A 31 -0.23 -4.70 21.96
CA TRP A 31 1.09 -5.32 21.78
C TRP A 31 1.23 -6.22 20.55
N HIS A 32 0.12 -6.76 20.02
CA HIS A 32 0.17 -7.54 18.78
C HIS A 32 0.61 -6.66 17.60
N GLN A 33 0.31 -5.36 17.62
CA GLN A 33 0.81 -4.45 16.61
C GLN A 33 2.33 -4.37 16.58
N VAL A 34 2.96 -4.32 17.75
CA VAL A 34 4.42 -4.32 17.88
C VAL A 34 4.98 -5.62 17.32
N ALA A 35 4.38 -6.77 17.66
CA ALA A 35 4.80 -8.07 17.14
C ALA A 35 4.69 -8.17 15.60
N VAL A 36 3.58 -7.69 15.01
CA VAL A 36 3.40 -7.66 13.55
C VAL A 36 4.45 -6.72 12.92
N CYS A 37 4.72 -5.55 13.50
CA CYS A 37 5.76 -4.64 13.03
C CYS A 37 7.17 -5.23 13.15
N SER A 38 7.49 -5.93 14.23
CA SER A 38 8.77 -6.63 14.37
C SER A 38 8.93 -7.73 13.32
N LEU A 39 7.87 -8.50 13.07
CA LEU A 39 7.86 -9.51 12.01
C LEU A 39 8.01 -8.87 10.62
N ALA A 40 7.38 -7.72 10.39
CA ALA A 40 7.53 -6.92 9.18
C ALA A 40 8.99 -6.47 8.94
N VAL A 41 9.69 -6.02 9.98
CA VAL A 41 11.12 -5.69 9.91
C VAL A 41 11.96 -6.93 9.55
N ILE A 42 11.65 -8.09 10.13
CA ILE A 42 12.34 -9.34 9.82
C ILE A 42 12.12 -9.73 8.34
N VAL A 43 10.88 -9.64 7.84
CA VAL A 43 10.56 -9.88 6.42
C VAL A 43 11.35 -8.95 5.50
N ALA A 44 11.46 -7.67 5.87
CA ALA A 44 12.19 -6.68 5.10
C ALA A 44 13.70 -6.97 5.07
N ALA A 45 14.31 -7.25 6.23
CA ALA A 45 15.74 -7.55 6.34
C ALA A 45 16.10 -8.84 5.61
N LEU A 46 15.32 -9.91 5.79
CA LEU A 46 15.53 -11.17 5.08
C LEU A 46 15.30 -11.05 3.57
N GLY A 47 14.56 -10.03 3.13
CA GLY A 47 14.41 -9.67 1.71
C GLY A 47 15.71 -9.29 1.01
N ILE A 48 16.77 -8.91 1.74
CA ILE A 48 18.10 -8.64 1.19
C ILE A 48 18.85 -9.93 0.86
N ALA A 49 18.67 -10.99 1.65
CA ALA A 49 19.51 -12.19 1.57
C ALA A 49 19.57 -12.81 0.15
N PRO A 50 18.47 -12.88 -0.63
CA PRO A 50 18.54 -13.31 -2.02
C PRO A 50 19.42 -12.43 -2.92
N ILE A 51 19.51 -11.12 -2.66
CA ILE A 51 20.36 -10.20 -3.44
C ILE A 51 21.84 -10.48 -3.18
N GLU A 52 22.22 -10.66 -1.90
CA GLU A 52 23.59 -11.03 -1.52
C GLU A 52 23.98 -12.43 -2.02
N LEU A 53 23.06 -13.40 -1.95
CA LEU A 53 23.34 -14.73 -2.48
C LEU A 53 23.46 -14.73 -4.01
N GLN A 54 22.66 -13.93 -4.73
CA GLN A 54 22.85 -13.70 -6.17
C GLN A 54 24.25 -13.18 -6.47
N ARG A 55 24.71 -12.16 -5.72
CA ARG A 55 26.07 -11.62 -5.86
C ARG A 55 27.12 -12.71 -5.70
N ARG A 56 27.05 -13.47 -4.60
CA ARG A 56 28.01 -14.54 -4.28
C ARG A 56 28.00 -15.67 -5.31
N ILE A 57 26.84 -16.03 -5.82
CA ILE A 57 26.73 -17.04 -6.88
C ILE A 57 27.50 -16.58 -8.11
N VAL A 58 27.32 -15.33 -8.53
CA VAL A 58 28.01 -14.79 -9.72
C VAL A 58 29.51 -14.67 -9.47
N ASP A 59 29.91 -14.06 -8.35
CA ASP A 59 31.31 -13.74 -8.08
C ASP A 59 32.15 -14.95 -7.68
N ASN A 60 31.63 -15.82 -6.82
CA ASN A 60 32.42 -16.89 -6.22
C ASN A 60 32.22 -18.24 -6.91
N ALA A 61 31.05 -18.48 -7.54
CA ALA A 61 30.77 -19.77 -8.17
C ALA A 61 30.85 -19.70 -9.71
N ILE A 62 30.15 -18.76 -10.35
CA ILE A 62 30.09 -18.68 -11.81
C ILE A 62 31.41 -18.17 -12.40
N THR A 63 31.96 -17.06 -11.87
CA THR A 63 33.19 -16.47 -12.39
C THR A 63 34.39 -17.43 -12.30
N PRO A 64 34.60 -18.13 -11.16
CA PRO A 64 35.68 -19.12 -11.04
C PRO A 64 35.34 -20.50 -11.61
N GLN A 65 34.11 -20.71 -12.11
CA GLN A 65 33.60 -21.98 -12.64
C GLN A 65 33.59 -23.13 -11.60
N ASP A 66 33.30 -22.81 -10.34
CA ASP A 66 33.20 -23.77 -9.24
C ASP A 66 31.77 -24.34 -9.14
N PHE A 67 31.60 -25.57 -9.63
CA PHE A 67 30.31 -26.26 -9.65
C PHE A 67 29.83 -26.69 -8.26
N ASP A 68 30.75 -27.09 -7.37
CA ASP A 68 30.38 -27.57 -6.03
C ASP A 68 29.88 -26.40 -5.18
N LEU A 69 30.55 -25.25 -5.27
CA LEU A 69 30.10 -24.02 -4.63
C LEU A 69 28.79 -23.51 -5.24
N LEU A 70 28.61 -23.63 -6.56
CA LEU A 70 27.36 -23.26 -7.23
C LEU A 70 26.17 -24.05 -6.66
N ILE A 71 26.30 -25.37 -6.53
CA ILE A 71 25.24 -26.23 -5.96
C ILE A 71 24.97 -25.84 -4.50
N THR A 72 26.01 -25.65 -3.71
CA THR A 72 25.89 -25.27 -2.30
C THR A 72 25.15 -23.94 -2.13
N LEU A 73 25.54 -22.92 -2.90
CA LEU A 73 24.90 -21.61 -2.86
C LEU A 73 23.47 -21.66 -3.43
N ALA A 74 23.19 -22.48 -4.44
CA ALA A 74 21.85 -22.66 -4.98
C ALA A 74 20.89 -23.32 -3.97
N ILE A 75 21.34 -24.35 -3.25
CA ILE A 75 20.56 -24.98 -2.17
C ILE A 75 20.31 -23.98 -1.03
N LEU A 76 21.34 -23.22 -0.64
CA LEU A 76 21.20 -22.16 0.36
C LEU A 76 20.21 -21.08 -0.10
N TYR A 77 20.27 -20.67 -1.37
CA TYR A 77 19.34 -19.73 -1.98
C TYR A 77 17.90 -20.22 -1.91
N LEU A 78 17.66 -21.49 -2.26
CA LEU A 78 16.35 -22.12 -2.14
C LEU A 78 15.86 -22.12 -0.69
N GLY A 79 16.72 -22.49 0.27
CA GLY A 79 16.41 -22.44 1.69
C GLY A 79 16.00 -21.04 2.15
N VAL A 80 16.73 -20.00 1.74
CA VAL A 80 16.40 -18.60 2.03
C VAL A 80 15.06 -18.19 1.43
N ILE A 81 14.75 -18.57 0.18
CA ILE A 81 13.43 -18.28 -0.41
C ILE A 81 12.32 -18.94 0.41
N VAL A 82 12.47 -20.21 0.78
CA VAL A 82 11.45 -20.95 1.54
C VAL A 82 11.22 -20.30 2.91
N VAL A 83 12.30 -19.96 3.63
CA VAL A 83 12.21 -19.30 4.93
C VAL A 83 11.59 -17.91 4.79
N HIS A 84 12.03 -17.10 3.81
CA HIS A 84 11.48 -15.77 3.56
C HIS A 84 9.99 -15.81 3.22
N GLY A 85 9.60 -16.72 2.33
CA GLY A 85 8.21 -16.95 1.95
C GLY A 85 7.35 -17.39 3.13
N SER A 86 7.88 -18.27 3.99
CA SER A 86 7.18 -18.77 5.18
C SER A 86 6.96 -17.66 6.21
N ILE A 87 7.97 -16.84 6.50
CA ILE A 87 7.84 -15.71 7.43
C ILE A 87 6.85 -14.68 6.87
N LYS A 88 6.91 -14.38 5.56
CA LYS A 88 5.95 -13.49 4.89
C LYS A 88 4.53 -14.05 4.94
N TYR A 89 4.36 -15.36 4.81
CA TYR A 89 3.07 -16.02 4.97
C TYR A 89 2.52 -15.88 6.39
N VAL A 90 3.36 -16.15 7.40
CA VAL A 90 2.99 -15.97 8.82
C VAL A 90 2.58 -14.52 9.10
N LEU A 91 3.31 -13.54 8.56
CA LEU A 91 2.97 -12.13 8.68
C LEU A 91 1.57 -11.85 8.14
N ARG A 92 1.27 -12.28 6.92
CA ARG A 92 -0.04 -12.06 6.28
C ARG A 92 -1.19 -12.74 7.02
N ILE A 93 -0.97 -13.95 7.53
CA ILE A 93 -1.98 -14.65 8.35
C ILE A 93 -2.21 -13.90 9.67
N TYR A 94 -1.15 -13.39 10.29
CA TYR A 94 -1.24 -12.67 11.54
C TYR A 94 -1.95 -11.31 11.37
N GLU A 95 -1.63 -10.57 10.30
CA GLU A 95 -2.36 -9.36 9.87
C GLU A 95 -3.84 -9.68 9.67
N GLY A 96 -4.17 -10.73 8.90
CA GLY A 96 -5.55 -11.13 8.63
C GLY A 96 -6.32 -11.53 9.90
N TRP A 97 -5.68 -12.27 10.81
CA TRP A 97 -6.30 -12.62 12.10
C TRP A 97 -6.58 -11.38 12.96
N LEU A 98 -5.68 -10.40 12.95
CA LEU A 98 -5.84 -9.17 13.70
C LEU A 98 -6.97 -8.31 13.12
N SER A 99 -7.03 -8.18 11.80
CA SER A 99 -8.11 -7.49 11.10
C SER A 99 -9.47 -8.14 11.37
N GLU A 100 -9.57 -9.47 11.23
CA GLU A 100 -10.83 -10.18 11.45
C GLU A 100 -11.28 -10.14 12.92
N SER A 101 -10.34 -10.16 13.86
CA SER A 101 -10.65 -9.97 15.28
C SER A 101 -11.28 -8.59 15.54
N ALA A 102 -10.75 -7.54 14.92
CA ALA A 102 -11.30 -6.19 15.03
C ALA A 102 -12.68 -6.07 14.36
N ILE A 103 -12.84 -6.65 13.15
CA ILE A 103 -14.13 -6.71 12.44
C ILE A 103 -15.19 -7.40 13.30
N GLN A 104 -14.86 -8.58 13.83
CA GLN A 104 -15.79 -9.35 14.64
C GLN A 104 -16.20 -8.61 15.93
N TYR A 105 -15.23 -8.00 16.62
CA TYR A 105 -15.49 -7.21 17.82
C TYR A 105 -16.46 -6.06 17.51
N ASN A 106 -16.18 -5.27 16.47
CA ASN A 106 -17.02 -4.14 16.10
C ASN A 106 -18.41 -4.56 15.66
N ARG A 107 -18.54 -5.61 14.84
CA ARG A 107 -19.86 -6.13 14.44
C ARG A 107 -20.70 -6.51 15.66
N LYS A 108 -20.12 -7.21 16.64
CA LYS A 108 -20.82 -7.55 17.89
C LYS A 108 -21.16 -6.31 18.73
N HIS A 109 -20.23 -5.35 18.82
CA HIS A 109 -20.41 -4.13 19.60
C HIS A 109 -21.51 -3.22 19.02
N LEU A 110 -21.44 -2.89 17.73
CA LEU A 110 -22.43 -2.02 17.08
C LEU A 110 -23.82 -2.67 17.00
N THR A 111 -23.89 -4.00 16.84
CA THR A 111 -25.18 -4.72 16.89
C THR A 111 -25.83 -4.62 18.26
N ARG A 112 -25.06 -4.72 19.35
CA ARG A 112 -25.57 -4.52 20.72
C ARG A 112 -26.01 -3.08 20.96
N LEU A 113 -25.22 -2.10 20.51
CA LEU A 113 -25.56 -0.69 20.62
C LEU A 113 -26.87 -0.37 19.88
N ARG A 114 -27.03 -0.92 18.67
CA ARG A 114 -28.28 -0.80 17.88
C ARG A 114 -29.47 -1.44 18.59
N ALA A 115 -29.30 -2.62 19.18
CA ALA A 115 -30.37 -3.30 19.92
C ALA A 115 -30.83 -2.52 21.15
N HIS A 116 -29.92 -1.79 21.82
CA HIS A 116 -30.26 -0.97 22.97
C HIS A 116 -31.01 0.32 22.58
N ASN A 117 -30.70 0.89 21.41
CA ASN A 117 -31.28 2.14 20.91
C ASN A 117 -32.57 1.96 20.05
N GLN A 118 -33.26 0.81 20.14
CA GLN A 118 -34.42 0.50 19.29
C GLN A 118 -35.74 1.25 19.63
N ALA A 119 -35.71 2.22 20.54
CA ALA A 119 -36.88 3.07 20.79
C ALA A 119 -37.06 4.11 19.65
N GLY A 120 -37.70 3.69 18.55
CA GLY A 120 -38.25 4.59 17.50
C GLY A 120 -37.48 4.70 16.19
N SER A 121 -36.97 3.61 15.59
CA SER A 121 -36.16 3.72 14.36
C SER A 121 -36.94 3.63 13.05
N ASP A 122 -36.85 4.70 12.24
CA ASP A 122 -37.27 4.78 10.83
C ASP A 122 -36.43 3.87 9.89
N ASP A 123 -36.96 3.58 8.69
CA ASP A 123 -36.33 2.74 7.67
C ASP A 123 -34.94 3.25 7.22
N GLU A 124 -34.74 4.57 7.18
CA GLU A 124 -33.47 5.19 6.80
C GLU A 124 -32.34 4.88 7.81
N SER A 125 -32.69 4.80 9.10
CA SER A 125 -31.77 4.39 10.17
C SER A 125 -31.35 2.92 10.03
N ASN A 126 -32.24 2.08 9.49
CA ASN A 126 -32.00 0.66 9.30
C ASN A 126 -31.03 0.39 8.13
N GLY A 127 -31.23 1.05 6.98
CA GLY A 127 -30.32 0.95 5.84
C GLY A 127 -28.91 1.43 6.16
N ARG A 128 -28.80 2.52 6.94
CA ARG A 128 -27.51 3.05 7.41
C ARG A 128 -26.78 2.10 8.37
N ALA A 129 -27.51 1.47 9.29
CA ALA A 129 -26.94 0.49 10.22
C ALA A 129 -26.41 -0.76 9.49
N VAL A 130 -27.15 -1.28 8.50
CA VAL A 130 -26.72 -2.43 7.70
C VAL A 130 -25.46 -2.10 6.90
N SER A 131 -25.39 -0.91 6.29
CA SER A 131 -24.21 -0.44 5.55
C SER A 131 -22.97 -0.34 6.45
N ILE A 132 -23.13 0.21 7.66
CA ILE A 132 -22.06 0.34 8.64
C ILE A 132 -21.56 -1.03 9.13
N ILE A 133 -22.48 -1.90 9.57
CA ILE A 133 -22.15 -3.23 10.11
C ILE A 133 -21.55 -4.15 9.04
N GLY A 134 -21.99 -3.99 7.79
CA GLY A 134 -21.51 -4.73 6.63
C GLY A 134 -20.16 -4.22 6.13
N ALA A 135 -20.21 -3.19 5.27
CA ALA A 135 -19.10 -2.79 4.40
C ALA A 135 -18.14 -1.79 5.06
N GLU A 136 -18.64 -0.89 5.90
CA GLU A 136 -17.81 0.17 6.48
C GLU A 136 -16.85 -0.40 7.55
N ILE A 137 -17.33 -1.31 8.41
CA ILE A 137 -16.49 -2.00 9.40
C ILE A 137 -15.46 -2.90 8.72
N GLU A 138 -15.78 -3.55 7.61
CA GLU A 138 -14.83 -4.42 6.92
C GLU A 138 -13.61 -3.63 6.43
N LYS A 139 -13.84 -2.44 5.84
CA LYS A 139 -12.77 -1.54 5.41
C LYS A 139 -11.95 -1.00 6.58
N LEU A 140 -12.60 -0.57 7.67
CA LEU A 140 -11.91 -0.04 8.84
C LEU A 140 -11.15 -1.13 9.62
N GLY A 141 -11.77 -2.29 9.81
CA GLY A 141 -11.19 -3.44 10.51
C GLY A 141 -10.08 -4.10 9.71
N GLY A 142 -10.21 -4.15 8.38
CA GLY A 142 -9.15 -4.56 7.45
C GLY A 142 -7.85 -3.82 7.71
N PHE A 143 -7.91 -2.50 7.91
CA PHE A 143 -6.77 -1.62 8.18
C PHE A 143 -6.06 -1.87 9.52
N VAL A 144 -6.70 -2.55 10.49
CA VAL A 144 -6.10 -2.78 11.82
C VAL A 144 -4.91 -3.73 11.72
N GLY A 145 -4.99 -4.76 10.88
CA GLY A 145 -3.92 -5.72 10.69
C GLY A 145 -2.74 -5.16 9.91
N ASP A 146 -3.03 -4.60 8.74
CA ASP A 146 -2.00 -4.24 7.75
C ASP A 146 -1.58 -2.75 7.76
N GLY A 147 -2.31 -1.91 8.51
CA GLY A 147 -2.13 -0.45 8.49
C GLY A 147 -0.73 0.02 8.90
N LEU A 148 -0.15 -0.51 9.98
CA LEU A 148 1.22 -0.13 10.37
C LEU A 148 2.29 -1.06 9.80
N SER A 149 1.97 -2.34 9.61
CA SER A 149 2.96 -3.32 9.17
C SER A 149 3.34 -3.14 7.70
N GLN A 150 2.41 -2.79 6.82
CA GLN A 150 2.71 -2.53 5.41
C GLN A 150 3.75 -1.41 5.22
N PRO A 151 3.59 -0.20 5.78
CA PRO A 151 4.59 0.83 5.64
C PRO A 151 5.92 0.42 6.30
N VAL A 152 5.89 -0.38 7.38
CA VAL A 152 7.11 -0.90 8.02
C VAL A 152 7.85 -1.90 7.12
N VAL A 153 7.16 -2.88 6.51
CA VAL A 153 7.76 -3.81 5.55
C VAL A 153 8.37 -3.03 4.39
N ASN A 154 7.58 -2.13 3.78
CA ASN A 154 7.98 -1.46 2.56
C ASN A 154 9.09 -0.43 2.78
N SER A 155 9.00 0.36 3.85
CA SER A 155 10.10 1.26 4.24
C SER A 155 11.33 0.47 4.64
N GLY A 156 11.15 -0.64 5.37
CA GLY A 156 12.22 -1.56 5.71
C GLY A 156 12.93 -2.08 4.47
N MET A 157 12.20 -2.57 3.46
CA MET A 157 12.79 -3.09 2.22
C MET A 157 13.61 -2.01 1.49
N LEU A 158 13.15 -0.76 1.48
CA LEU A 158 13.90 0.34 0.89
C LEU A 158 15.14 0.69 1.71
N ILE A 159 15.02 0.83 3.03
CA ILE A 159 16.13 1.19 3.93
C ILE A 159 17.21 0.10 3.92
N PHE A 160 16.80 -1.16 4.09
CA PHE A 160 17.68 -2.30 4.10
C PHE A 160 18.30 -2.56 2.72
N GLY A 161 17.52 -2.43 1.64
CA GLY A 161 18.01 -2.56 0.27
C GLY A 161 19.05 -1.49 -0.09
N LEU A 162 18.75 -0.21 0.17
CA LEU A 162 19.70 0.89 -0.02
C LEU A 162 20.92 0.77 0.88
N GLY A 163 20.72 0.44 2.16
CA GLY A 163 21.81 0.26 3.11
C GLY A 163 22.76 -0.84 2.66
N TYR A 164 22.22 -1.97 2.21
CA TYR A 164 23.00 -3.05 1.62
C TYR A 164 23.78 -2.58 0.38
N MET A 165 23.12 -1.91 -0.58
CA MET A 165 23.77 -1.39 -1.78
C MET A 165 24.92 -0.43 -1.44
N ILE A 166 24.68 0.55 -0.58
CA ILE A 166 25.72 1.52 -0.15
C ILE A 166 26.87 0.81 0.57
N SER A 167 26.58 -0.23 1.37
CA SER A 167 27.62 -0.99 2.08
C SER A 167 28.48 -1.85 1.17
N VAL A 168 27.93 -2.35 0.05
CA VAL A 168 28.64 -3.21 -0.89
C VAL A 168 29.46 -2.40 -1.89
N GLU A 169 28.84 -1.40 -2.52
CA GLU A 169 29.50 -0.54 -3.50
C GLU A 169 28.94 0.89 -3.40
N PRO A 170 29.59 1.79 -2.65
CA PRO A 170 29.07 3.13 -2.36
C PRO A 170 28.77 3.96 -3.62
N MET A 171 29.58 3.83 -4.66
CA MET A 171 29.44 4.63 -5.88
C MET A 171 28.16 4.24 -6.66
N ILE A 172 27.91 2.94 -6.80
CA ILE A 172 26.68 2.45 -7.43
C ILE A 172 25.48 2.64 -6.49
N GLY A 173 25.68 2.54 -5.18
CA GLY A 173 24.63 2.80 -4.17
C GLY A 173 24.11 4.24 -4.25
N LEU A 174 25.00 5.21 -4.47
CA LEU A 174 24.64 6.62 -4.63
C LEU A 174 23.78 6.86 -5.88
N ILE A 175 24.05 6.18 -6.99
CA ILE A 175 23.21 6.21 -8.19
C ILE A 175 21.77 5.81 -7.83
N GLY A 176 21.62 4.79 -6.97
CA GLY A 176 20.30 4.35 -6.52
C GLY A 176 19.55 5.37 -5.68
N VAL A 177 20.25 6.02 -4.75
CA VAL A 177 19.69 7.14 -3.98
C VAL A 177 19.24 8.26 -4.91
N ILE A 178 20.09 8.66 -5.86
CA ILE A 178 19.79 9.69 -6.85
C ILE A 178 18.56 9.32 -7.69
N ALA A 179 18.42 8.05 -8.09
CA ALA A 179 17.27 7.59 -8.87
C ALA A 179 15.94 7.64 -8.09
N LEU A 180 15.98 7.54 -6.75
CA LEU A 180 14.80 7.61 -5.90
C LEU A 180 14.36 9.04 -5.57
N ILE A 181 15.29 10.00 -5.52
CA ILE A 181 15.00 11.41 -5.17
C ILE A 181 13.87 12.00 -6.02
N PRO A 182 13.88 11.92 -7.37
CA PRO A 182 12.81 12.45 -8.20
C PRO A 182 11.45 11.79 -7.89
N GLN A 183 11.44 10.51 -7.55
CA GLN A 183 10.20 9.79 -7.23
C GLN A 183 9.58 10.32 -5.92
N ILE A 184 10.40 10.50 -4.89
CA ILE A 184 9.95 11.02 -3.59
C ILE A 184 9.50 12.48 -3.71
N ALA A 185 10.17 13.30 -4.51
CA ALA A 185 9.85 14.72 -4.66
C ALA A 185 8.63 14.96 -5.57
N LEU A 186 8.56 14.29 -6.73
CA LEU A 186 7.58 14.61 -7.75
C LEU A 186 6.24 13.90 -7.57
N VAL A 187 6.25 12.66 -7.08
CA VAL A 187 5.01 11.88 -6.95
C VAL A 187 3.99 12.57 -6.02
N PRO A 188 4.35 13.08 -4.83
CA PRO A 188 3.38 13.77 -3.97
C PRO A 188 2.75 15.00 -4.64
N VAL A 189 3.52 15.73 -5.45
CA VAL A 189 3.04 16.92 -6.17
C VAL A 189 2.00 16.52 -7.22
N ILE A 190 2.29 15.51 -8.04
CA ILE A 190 1.34 15.02 -9.05
C ILE A 190 0.12 14.38 -8.38
N GLN A 191 0.31 13.61 -7.30
CA GLN A 191 -0.76 12.97 -6.56
C GLN A 191 -1.75 13.99 -5.96
N LYS A 192 -1.25 15.14 -5.46
CA LYS A 192 -2.12 16.25 -5.02
C LYS A 192 -3.02 16.77 -6.14
N ARG A 193 -2.48 16.95 -7.36
CA ARG A 193 -3.27 17.37 -8.53
C ARG A 193 -4.29 16.31 -8.96
N ILE A 194 -3.91 15.04 -8.94
CA ILE A 194 -4.83 13.92 -9.21
C ILE A 194 -5.97 13.92 -8.20
N ASN A 195 -5.68 14.12 -6.91
CA ASN A 195 -6.71 14.17 -5.88
C ASN A 195 -7.67 15.35 -6.08
N ALA A 196 -7.16 16.53 -6.46
CA ALA A 196 -8.00 17.70 -6.77
C ALA A 196 -8.93 17.43 -7.97
N LEU A 197 -8.44 16.76 -9.02
CA LEU A 197 -9.29 16.36 -10.15
C LEU A 197 -10.35 15.33 -9.78
N ILE A 198 -10.06 14.43 -8.82
CA ILE A 198 -11.05 13.48 -8.30
C ILE A 198 -12.15 14.22 -7.53
N GLU A 199 -11.78 15.23 -6.73
CA GLU A 199 -12.72 16.05 -5.98
C GLU A 199 -13.62 16.86 -6.93
N ASP A 200 -13.04 17.59 -7.88
CA ASP A 200 -13.75 18.33 -8.94
C ASP A 200 -14.69 17.42 -9.75
N ARG A 201 -14.29 16.15 -9.97
CA ARG A 201 -15.15 15.17 -10.64
C ARG A 201 -16.39 14.83 -9.83
N VAL A 202 -16.26 14.67 -8.52
CA VAL A 202 -17.39 14.33 -7.64
C VAL A 202 -18.38 15.50 -7.61
N GLU A 203 -17.90 16.73 -7.58
CA GLU A 203 -18.71 17.94 -7.65
C GLU A 203 -19.47 18.03 -8.98
N LYS A 204 -18.77 17.96 -10.12
CA LYS A 204 -19.40 17.95 -11.46
C LYS A 204 -20.41 16.83 -11.66
N MET A 205 -20.18 15.66 -11.04
CA MET A 205 -21.13 14.55 -11.11
C MET A 205 -22.40 14.83 -10.32
N ARG A 206 -22.31 15.57 -9.21
CA ARG A 206 -23.49 16.03 -8.45
C ARG A 206 -24.27 17.04 -9.25
N GLU A 207 -23.61 18.05 -9.82
CA GLU A 207 -24.25 19.06 -10.67
C GLU A 207 -25.04 18.41 -11.82
N VAL A 208 -24.42 17.46 -12.55
CA VAL A 208 -25.12 16.70 -13.61
C VAL A 208 -26.30 15.88 -13.07
N SER A 209 -26.21 15.35 -11.85
CA SER A 209 -27.31 14.58 -11.23
C SER A 209 -28.47 15.48 -10.81
N ASP A 210 -28.16 16.69 -10.32
CA ASP A 210 -29.15 17.70 -9.93
C ASP A 210 -29.89 18.20 -11.18
N GLU A 211 -29.16 18.58 -12.25
CA GLU A 211 -29.73 18.98 -13.55
C GLU A 211 -30.60 17.86 -14.16
N LEU A 212 -30.18 16.59 -14.06
CA LEU A 212 -30.96 15.45 -14.52
C LEU A 212 -32.25 15.26 -13.70
N SER A 213 -32.23 15.58 -12.41
CA SER A 213 -33.40 15.44 -11.53
C SER A 213 -34.44 16.55 -11.74
N GLU A 214 -34.02 17.70 -12.25
CA GLU A 214 -34.89 18.83 -12.61
C GLU A 214 -35.58 18.65 -13.98
N LEU A 215 -35.15 17.67 -14.79
CA LEU A 215 -35.82 17.33 -16.04
C LEU A 215 -37.25 16.82 -15.79
N SER A 216 -38.22 17.58 -16.29
CA SER A 216 -39.63 17.20 -16.27
C SER A 216 -39.89 16.12 -17.32
N SER A 217 -40.64 15.06 -16.97
CA SER A 217 -40.86 13.89 -17.83
C SER A 217 -41.65 14.15 -19.13
N ASP A 218 -42.18 15.36 -19.33
CA ASP A 218 -43.23 15.61 -20.33
C ASP A 218 -42.76 16.39 -21.57
N LYS A 219 -41.57 17.02 -21.56
CA LYS A 219 -40.99 17.72 -22.73
C LYS A 219 -39.46 17.75 -22.70
N SER A 220 -38.82 16.80 -23.38
CA SER A 220 -37.37 16.83 -23.62
C SER A 220 -37.07 17.64 -24.89
N ASP A 221 -36.99 18.97 -24.75
CA ASP A 221 -36.46 19.84 -25.80
C ASP A 221 -34.93 19.86 -25.75
N ASP A 222 -34.24 19.94 -26.90
CA ASP A 222 -32.76 19.99 -27.00
C ASP A 222 -32.14 21.10 -26.13
N GLU A 223 -32.90 22.18 -25.88
CA GLU A 223 -32.48 23.30 -25.04
C GLU A 223 -32.40 22.93 -23.56
N GLN A 224 -33.26 22.04 -23.07
CA GLN A 224 -33.22 21.52 -21.69
C GLN A 224 -32.10 20.50 -21.47
N LEU A 225 -31.65 19.81 -22.53
CA LEU A 225 -30.54 18.85 -22.47
C LEU A 225 -29.15 19.52 -22.59
N SER A 226 -29.09 20.75 -23.10
CA SER A 226 -27.85 21.53 -23.23
C SER A 226 -27.00 21.64 -21.94
N PRO A 227 -27.54 22.01 -20.76
CA PRO A 227 -26.76 22.03 -19.51
C PRO A 227 -26.17 20.66 -19.16
N ILE A 228 -26.98 19.60 -19.21
CA ILE A 228 -26.56 18.23 -18.90
C ILE A 228 -25.46 17.76 -19.86
N ASN A 229 -25.62 18.01 -21.16
CA ASN A 229 -24.62 17.67 -22.17
C ASN A 229 -23.29 18.41 -21.95
N ARG A 230 -23.34 19.69 -21.53
CA ARG A 230 -22.14 20.45 -21.13
C ARG A 230 -21.49 19.86 -19.87
N GLY A 231 -22.28 19.50 -18.86
CA GLY A 231 -21.78 18.82 -17.66
C GLY A 231 -21.12 17.47 -17.96
N ILE A 232 -21.72 16.64 -18.82
CA ILE A 232 -21.16 15.38 -19.30
C ILE A 232 -19.83 15.62 -20.05
N THR A 233 -19.76 16.64 -20.89
CA THR A 233 -18.51 17.03 -21.58
C THR A 233 -17.44 17.45 -20.57
N GLY A 234 -17.81 18.25 -19.56
CA GLY A 234 -16.92 18.61 -18.45
C GLY A 234 -16.40 17.40 -17.65
N LEU A 235 -17.23 16.37 -17.45
CA LEU A 235 -16.84 15.10 -16.84
C LEU A 235 -15.86 14.30 -17.69
N PHE A 236 -15.99 14.37 -19.03
CA PHE A 236 -15.05 13.79 -19.96
C PHE A 236 -13.69 14.49 -19.92
N ASP A 237 -13.67 15.84 -19.99
CA ASP A 237 -12.44 16.63 -19.96
C ASP A 237 -11.68 16.46 -18.65
N ASN A 238 -12.38 16.50 -17.51
CA ASN A 238 -11.81 16.19 -16.20
C ASN A 238 -11.17 14.78 -16.20
N ARG A 239 -11.86 13.78 -16.78
CA ARG A 239 -11.32 12.41 -16.85
C ARG A 239 -10.05 12.35 -17.67
N MET A 240 -10.03 13.05 -18.80
CA MET A 240 -8.88 13.07 -19.70
C MET A 240 -7.67 13.72 -19.02
N GLN A 241 -7.85 14.86 -18.35
CA GLN A 241 -6.79 15.49 -17.56
C GLN A 241 -6.26 14.57 -16.46
N LEU A 242 -7.15 13.86 -15.77
CA LEU A 242 -6.77 12.86 -14.77
C LEU A 242 -5.94 11.73 -15.39
N PHE A 243 -6.33 11.24 -16.56
CA PHE A 243 -5.59 10.21 -17.29
C PHE A 243 -4.21 10.69 -17.74
N VAL A 244 -4.10 11.89 -18.31
CA VAL A 244 -2.81 12.48 -18.71
C VAL A 244 -1.86 12.55 -17.53
N LEU A 245 -2.33 13.04 -16.37
CA LEU A 245 -1.50 13.10 -15.16
C LEU A 245 -1.17 11.71 -14.60
N LYS A 246 -2.16 10.81 -14.50
CA LYS A 246 -1.98 9.47 -13.94
C LYS A 246 -1.02 8.63 -14.78
N PHE A 247 -1.20 8.61 -16.10
CA PHE A 247 -0.35 7.84 -17.00
C PHE A 247 0.99 8.51 -17.24
N GLY A 248 1.05 9.85 -17.30
CA GLY A 248 2.31 10.59 -17.32
C GLY A 248 3.18 10.29 -16.11
N MET A 249 2.59 10.31 -14.91
CA MET A 249 3.27 9.91 -13.67
C MET A 249 3.78 8.46 -13.73
N LYS A 250 2.94 7.52 -14.18
CA LYS A 250 3.32 6.10 -14.33
C LYS A 250 4.49 5.94 -15.31
N SER A 251 4.42 6.60 -16.47
CA SER A 251 5.47 6.57 -17.48
C SER A 251 6.78 7.15 -16.96
N LEU A 252 6.73 8.25 -16.21
CA LEU A 252 7.91 8.87 -15.61
C LEU A 252 8.54 7.97 -14.53
N ILE A 253 7.74 7.36 -13.66
CA ILE A 253 8.23 6.37 -12.68
C ILE A 253 8.88 5.19 -13.40
N ASN A 254 8.26 4.66 -14.46
CA ASN A 254 8.83 3.58 -15.23
C ASN A 254 10.16 3.98 -15.90
N LEU A 255 10.26 5.19 -16.44
CA LEU A 255 11.50 5.71 -17.01
C LEU A 255 12.60 5.81 -15.95
N LEU A 256 12.30 6.37 -14.78
CA LEU A 256 13.26 6.47 -13.66
C LEU A 256 13.72 5.08 -13.20
N ASN A 257 12.80 4.11 -13.10
CA ASN A 257 13.12 2.74 -12.74
C ASN A 257 13.94 2.01 -13.82
N ALA A 258 13.85 2.40 -15.09
CA ALA A 258 14.68 1.87 -16.16
C ALA A 258 16.06 2.54 -16.21
N LEU A 259 16.14 3.82 -15.85
CA LEU A 259 17.40 4.57 -15.79
C LEU A 259 18.33 4.03 -14.71
N ALA A 260 17.82 3.60 -13.54
CA ALA A 260 18.70 3.13 -12.47
C ALA A 260 19.52 1.88 -12.86
N PRO A 261 18.93 0.78 -13.38
CA PRO A 261 19.69 -0.35 -13.91
C PRO A 261 20.61 0.02 -15.08
N LEU A 262 20.17 0.93 -15.97
CA LEU A 262 21.02 1.41 -17.07
C LEU A 262 22.27 2.13 -16.55
N SER A 263 22.12 3.00 -15.55
CA SER A 263 23.24 3.69 -14.90
C SER A 263 24.18 2.71 -14.21
N VAL A 264 23.66 1.65 -13.58
CA VAL A 264 24.48 0.58 -13.01
C VAL A 264 25.23 -0.21 -14.08
N LEU A 265 24.58 -0.58 -15.18
CA LEU A 265 25.24 -1.26 -16.28
C LEU A 265 26.36 -0.42 -16.88
N PHE A 266 26.12 0.88 -17.07
CA PHE A 266 27.11 1.78 -17.66
C PHE A 266 28.27 2.07 -16.70
N VAL A 267 27.97 2.59 -15.49
CA VAL A 267 29.00 2.97 -14.51
C VAL A 267 29.63 1.74 -13.87
N GLY A 268 28.83 0.78 -13.44
CA GLY A 268 29.32 -0.49 -12.88
C GLY A 268 30.08 -1.30 -13.93
N GLY A 269 29.61 -1.35 -15.17
CA GLY A 269 30.34 -2.00 -16.27
C GLY A 269 31.70 -1.37 -16.52
N TYR A 270 31.78 -0.03 -16.51
CA TYR A 270 33.06 0.68 -16.58
C TYR A 270 33.99 0.33 -15.41
N LEU A 271 33.47 0.26 -14.18
CA LEU A 271 34.23 -0.13 -13.00
C LEU A 271 34.71 -1.59 -13.05
N VAL A 272 33.93 -2.50 -13.63
CA VAL A 272 34.35 -3.90 -13.85
C VAL A 272 35.50 -3.96 -14.84
N ILE A 273 35.44 -3.20 -15.93
CA ILE A 273 36.54 -3.13 -16.92
C ILE A 273 37.83 -2.59 -16.29
N GLN A 274 37.72 -1.76 -15.25
CA GLN A 274 38.86 -1.24 -14.50
C GLN A 274 39.30 -2.13 -13.32
N ASP A 275 38.74 -3.33 -13.18
CA ASP A 275 38.99 -4.26 -12.07
C ASP A 275 38.70 -3.67 -10.68
N GLN A 276 37.82 -2.66 -10.60
CA GLN A 276 37.44 -1.99 -9.35
C GLN A 276 36.20 -2.62 -8.69
N THR A 277 35.36 -3.31 -9.46
CA THR A 277 34.14 -3.96 -8.97
C THR A 277 33.90 -5.28 -9.71
N SER A 278 32.92 -6.09 -9.27
CA SER A 278 32.64 -7.40 -9.85
C SER A 278 31.32 -7.45 -10.63
N VAL A 279 31.21 -8.44 -11.53
CA VAL A 279 29.97 -8.66 -12.30
C VAL A 279 28.79 -9.00 -11.39
N GLY A 280 29.02 -9.73 -10.30
CA GLY A 280 27.99 -10.04 -9.31
C GLY A 280 27.44 -8.82 -8.62
N ILE A 281 28.24 -7.77 -8.39
CA ILE A 281 27.76 -6.48 -7.87
C ILE A 281 26.75 -5.88 -8.86
N ILE A 282 27.06 -5.82 -10.15
CA ILE A 282 26.13 -5.29 -11.17
C ILE A 282 24.80 -6.07 -11.14
N VAL A 283 24.86 -7.40 -11.18
CA VAL A 283 23.67 -8.27 -11.19
C VAL A 283 22.82 -8.09 -9.93
N ALA A 284 23.47 -8.03 -8.76
CA ALA A 284 22.81 -7.82 -7.48
C ALA A 284 22.13 -6.45 -7.41
N PHE A 285 22.77 -5.41 -7.94
CA PHE A 285 22.22 -4.07 -7.94
C PHE A 285 21.00 -3.94 -8.87
N ILE A 286 21.07 -4.48 -10.09
CA ILE A 286 19.92 -4.52 -11.00
C ILE A 286 18.74 -5.24 -10.33
N SER A 287 19.00 -6.39 -9.72
CA SER A 287 17.99 -7.18 -8.99
C SER A 287 17.43 -6.42 -7.77
N GLY A 288 18.29 -5.68 -7.07
CA GLY A 288 17.89 -4.85 -5.94
C GLY A 288 16.98 -3.69 -6.35
N PHE A 289 17.29 -2.99 -7.46
CA PHE A 289 16.44 -1.92 -7.98
C PHE A 289 15.05 -2.40 -8.36
N ASP A 290 14.98 -3.53 -9.08
CA ASP A 290 13.69 -4.11 -9.46
C ASP A 290 12.85 -4.46 -8.24
N ARG A 291 13.46 -5.10 -7.24
CA ARG A 291 12.82 -5.44 -5.96
C ARG A 291 12.34 -4.21 -5.18
N MET A 292 13.07 -3.10 -5.23
CA MET A 292 12.72 -1.87 -4.53
C MET A 292 11.63 -1.05 -5.22
N SER A 293 11.40 -1.26 -6.53
CA SER A 293 10.35 -0.57 -7.28
C SER A 293 8.94 -0.87 -6.75
N SER A 294 8.69 -2.09 -6.23
CA SER A 294 7.38 -2.46 -5.67
C SER A 294 7.11 -1.77 -4.33
N PRO A 295 7.99 -1.88 -3.30
CA PRO A 295 7.81 -1.19 -2.03
C PRO A 295 7.58 0.31 -2.15
N MET A 296 8.29 0.99 -3.05
CA MET A 296 8.08 2.42 -3.29
C MET A 296 6.65 2.73 -3.75
N ARG A 297 6.13 1.95 -4.70
CA ARG A 297 4.74 2.08 -5.19
C ARG A 297 3.73 1.77 -4.09
N GLU A 298 4.00 0.76 -3.27
CA GLU A 298 3.14 0.39 -2.16
C GLU A 298 3.04 1.52 -1.12
N LEU A 299 4.16 2.15 -0.73
CA LEU A 299 4.16 3.32 0.18
C LEU A 299 3.36 4.51 -0.39
N LEU A 300 3.47 4.76 -1.69
CA LEU A 300 2.69 5.81 -2.36
C LEU A 300 1.19 5.48 -2.37
N SER A 301 0.84 4.20 -2.55
CA SER A 301 -0.55 3.74 -2.54
C SER A 301 -1.15 3.73 -1.12
N TYR A 302 -0.32 3.49 -0.10
CA TYR A 302 -0.71 3.38 1.30
C TYR A 302 -1.41 4.64 1.81
N TYR A 303 -1.00 5.83 1.35
CA TYR A 303 -1.67 7.09 1.71
C TYR A 303 -3.18 7.07 1.41
N ARG A 304 -3.59 6.47 0.28
CA ARG A 304 -4.99 6.37 -0.10
C ARG A 304 -5.76 5.41 0.81
N VAL A 305 -5.14 4.28 1.14
CA VAL A 305 -5.72 3.28 2.06
C VAL A 305 -5.91 3.88 3.45
N ALA A 306 -4.89 4.57 3.98
CA ALA A 306 -4.96 5.24 5.27
C ALA A 306 -5.99 6.37 5.30
N ALA A 307 -6.08 7.18 4.23
CA ALA A 307 -7.08 8.24 4.11
C ALA A 307 -8.51 7.67 4.08
N GLN A 308 -8.73 6.58 3.33
CA GLN A 308 -10.00 5.88 3.29
C GLN A 308 -10.38 5.35 4.68
N ALA A 309 -9.47 4.65 5.37
CA ALA A 309 -9.71 4.17 6.73
C ALA A 309 -10.03 5.30 7.72
N ALA A 310 -9.38 6.47 7.59
CA ALA A 310 -9.64 7.63 8.42
C ALA A 310 -11.05 8.23 8.20
N VAL A 311 -11.54 8.25 6.96
CA VAL A 311 -12.92 8.66 6.65
C VAL A 311 -13.92 7.69 7.27
N GLN A 312 -13.67 6.39 7.11
CA GLN A 312 -14.55 5.31 7.58
C GLN A 312 -14.64 5.29 9.11
N HIS A 313 -13.50 5.48 9.79
CA HIS A 313 -13.44 5.67 11.24
C HIS A 313 -14.32 6.84 11.70
N ARG A 314 -14.25 8.00 11.04
CA ARG A 314 -15.07 9.17 11.39
C ARG A 314 -16.57 8.95 11.11
N MET A 315 -16.92 8.18 10.09
CA MET A 315 -18.31 7.83 9.81
C MET A 315 -18.89 6.94 10.92
N ILE A 316 -18.18 5.89 11.30
CA ILE A 316 -18.58 4.97 12.37
C ILE A 316 -18.63 5.70 13.73
N ALA A 317 -17.64 6.54 14.02
CA ALA A 317 -17.60 7.34 15.24
C ALA A 317 -18.78 8.33 15.36
N ARG A 318 -19.26 8.90 14.26
CA ARG A 318 -20.46 9.76 14.26
C ARG A 318 -21.75 8.99 14.46
N TRP A 319 -21.82 7.75 13.99
CA TRP A 319 -23.00 6.89 14.16
C TRP A 319 -23.15 6.33 15.57
N MET A 320 -22.04 6.16 16.30
CA MET A 320 -22.07 5.70 17.71
C MET A 320 -22.49 6.79 18.70
N LYS A 321 -22.52 8.07 18.29
CA LYS A 321 -22.99 9.19 19.12
C LYS A 321 -24.48 9.40 18.89
#